data_AF-A0A2V7WZP4-F1
#
_entry.id   AF-A0A2V7WZP4-F1
#
_cell.length_a   1.000
_cell.length_b   1.000
_cell.length_c   1.000
_cell.angle_alpha   90.00
_cell.angle_beta   90.00
_cell.angle_gamma   90.00
#
_symmetry.space_group_name_H-M   'P 1'
#
loop_
_entity.id
_entity.type
_entity.pdbx_description
1 polymer ?
#
loop_
_entity_poly.entity_id
_entity_poly.type
_entity_poly.pdbx_seq_one_letter_code
_entity_poly.pdbx_strand_id
1 'polypeptide(L)'
;PRFRTPWKATILTGIFVAVGAGLLPLRVLSDLTNIGTLFAFVVVCFAVLIMRRTHPDTVRPFRAPLGAFTPVAGILTCLMLMFSLHAENWWRLLGWLAVGLVVYFSYSRHHSVMAKYLLDMEAHGALGLPVKPPPHDEPR
;
A
#
# COMPACT_ATOMS: atom_id res chain seq x y z
N PRO A 1 18.11 21.28 -6.38
CA PRO A 1 17.75 20.39 -7.52
C PRO A 1 16.36 20.73 -8.09
N ARG A 2 16.31 21.32 -9.30
CA ARG A 2 15.10 21.88 -9.93
C ARG A 2 14.10 20.83 -10.44
N PHE A 3 14.54 19.58 -10.64
CA PHE A 3 13.67 18.42 -10.81
C PHE A 3 13.87 17.50 -9.62
N ARG A 4 12.80 17.27 -8.85
CA ARG A 4 12.78 16.31 -7.73
C ARG A 4 12.64 14.86 -8.24
N THR A 5 13.10 14.59 -9.46
CA THR A 5 13.01 13.26 -10.06
C THR A 5 14.04 12.35 -9.40
N PRO A 6 13.63 11.17 -8.89
CA PRO A 6 14.50 10.26 -8.16
C PRO A 6 15.40 9.47 -9.14
N TRP A 7 16.23 10.18 -9.91
CA TRP A 7 17.03 9.62 -11.02
C TRP A 7 17.96 8.49 -10.57
N LYS A 8 18.55 8.60 -9.37
CA LYS A 8 19.37 7.54 -8.76
C LYS A 8 18.55 6.28 -8.49
N ALA A 9 17.33 6.44 -7.99
CA ALA A 9 16.44 5.30 -7.73
C ALA A 9 16.01 4.66 -9.04
N THR A 10 15.64 5.45 -10.05
CA THR A 10 15.23 4.95 -11.37
C THR A 10 16.33 4.14 -12.05
N ILE A 11 17.57 4.64 -12.06
CA ILE A 11 18.71 3.90 -12.64
C ILE A 11 18.98 2.61 -11.86
N LEU A 12 18.98 2.67 -10.52
CA LEU A 12 19.20 1.50 -9.67
C LEU A 12 18.15 0.41 -9.93
N THR A 13 16.85 0.78 -9.91
CA THR A 13 15.76 -0.15 -10.20
C THR A 13 15.82 -0.67 -11.64
N GLY A 14 16.19 0.18 -12.59
CA GLY A 14 16.31 -0.18 -14.01
C GLY A 14 17.39 -1.23 -14.24
N ILE A 15 18.58 -1.05 -13.66
CA ILE A 15 19.67 -2.04 -13.75
C ILE A 15 19.25 -3.36 -13.11
N PHE A 16 18.64 -3.31 -11.92
CA PHE A 16 18.17 -4.50 -11.23
C PHE A 16 17.14 -5.30 -12.06
N VAL A 17 16.16 -4.60 -12.65
CA VAL A 17 15.15 -5.22 -13.51
C VAL A 17 15.79 -5.75 -14.80
N ALA A 18 16.74 -5.04 -15.41
CA ALA A 18 17.41 -5.49 -16.63
C ALA A 18 18.21 -6.78 -16.42
N VAL A 19 18.95 -6.88 -15.32
CA VAL A 19 19.67 -8.11 -14.94
C VAL A 19 18.69 -9.25 -14.67
N GLY A 20 17.63 -8.98 -13.91
CA GLY A 20 16.58 -9.97 -13.64
C GLY A 20 15.92 -10.48 -14.92
N ALA A 21 15.57 -9.60 -15.86
CA ALA A 21 14.95 -9.96 -17.13
C ALA A 21 15.89 -10.73 -18.08
N GLY A 22 17.21 -10.50 -17.99
CA GLY A 22 18.21 -11.20 -18.81
C GLY A 22 18.56 -12.60 -18.31
N LEU A 23 18.45 -12.85 -16.99
CA LEU A 23 18.83 -14.13 -16.37
C LEU A 23 17.63 -15.05 -16.08
N LEU A 24 16.41 -14.50 -15.95
CA LEU A 24 15.21 -15.27 -15.61
C LEU A 24 14.36 -15.54 -16.86
N PRO A 25 13.79 -16.74 -17.01
CA PRO A 25 12.88 -17.03 -18.11
C PRO A 25 11.62 -16.16 -18.00
N LEU A 26 11.21 -15.56 -19.12
CA LEU A 26 10.03 -14.67 -19.21
C LEU A 26 8.76 -15.26 -18.60
N ARG A 27 8.60 -16.59 -18.67
CA ARG A 27 7.48 -17.32 -18.05
C ARG A 27 7.42 -17.09 -16.54
N VAL A 28 8.53 -17.27 -15.84
CA VAL A 28 8.60 -17.10 -14.37
C VAL A 28 8.36 -15.65 -13.97
N LEU A 29 8.87 -14.69 -14.74
CA LEU A 29 8.67 -13.26 -14.51
C LEU A 29 7.21 -12.84 -14.73
N SER A 30 6.57 -13.36 -15.78
CA SER A 30 5.15 -13.15 -16.07
C SER A 30 4.27 -13.74 -14.97
N ASP A 31 4.56 -14.95 -14.50
CA ASP A 31 3.77 -15.61 -13.44
C ASP A 31 3.87 -14.85 -12.11
N LEU A 32 5.06 -14.34 -11.76
CA LEU A 32 5.29 -13.48 -10.58
C LEU A 32 4.58 -12.12 -10.68
N THR A 33 4.54 -11.53 -11.87
CA THR A 33 3.89 -10.24 -12.08
C THR A 33 2.37 -10.38 -12.04
N ASN A 34 1.82 -11.37 -12.74
CA ASN A 34 0.37 -11.60 -12.82
C ASN A 34 -0.23 -11.90 -11.44
N ILE A 35 0.44 -12.74 -10.64
CA ILE A 35 -0.04 -13.02 -9.28
C ILE A 35 0.01 -11.78 -8.38
N GLY A 36 1.06 -10.95 -8.50
CA GLY A 36 1.20 -9.73 -7.72
C GLY A 36 0.11 -8.70 -8.06
N THR A 37 -0.20 -8.51 -9.34
CA THR A 37 -1.26 -7.59 -9.77
C THR A 37 -2.65 -8.07 -9.36
N LEU A 38 -2.94 -9.37 -9.50
CA LEU A 38 -4.19 -9.96 -9.02
C LEU A 38 -4.36 -9.77 -7.50
N PHE A 39 -3.31 -10.03 -6.72
CA PHE A 39 -3.34 -9.81 -5.28
C PHE A 39 -3.57 -8.34 -4.91
N ALA A 40 -2.84 -7.41 -5.57
CA ALA A 40 -3.04 -5.98 -5.38
C ALA A 40 -4.49 -5.56 -5.69
N PHE A 41 -5.09 -6.10 -6.77
CA PHE A 41 -6.48 -5.82 -7.10
C PHE A 41 -7.46 -6.33 -6.05
N VAL A 42 -7.26 -7.54 -5.50
CA VAL A 42 -8.08 -8.06 -4.39
C VAL A 42 -8.00 -7.13 -3.19
N VAL A 43 -6.79 -6.73 -2.78
CA VAL A 43 -6.57 -5.82 -1.65
C VAL A 43 -7.24 -4.46 -1.88
N VAL A 44 -7.10 -3.89 -3.08
CA VAL A 44 -7.74 -2.62 -3.45
C VAL A 44 -9.26 -2.73 -3.39
N CYS A 45 -9.85 -3.80 -3.95
CA CYS A 45 -11.30 -4.01 -3.89
C CYS A 45 -11.79 -4.17 -2.45
N PHE A 46 -11.03 -4.86 -1.60
CA PHE A 46 -11.34 -5.00 -0.17
C PHE A 46 -11.22 -3.66 0.57
N ALA A 47 -10.17 -2.89 0.30
CA ALA A 47 -9.98 -1.55 0.86
C ALA A 47 -11.14 -0.60 0.49
N VAL A 48 -11.65 -0.67 -0.75
CA VAL A 48 -12.82 0.10 -1.18
C VAL A 48 -14.08 -0.31 -0.41
N LEU A 49 -14.28 -1.60 -0.12
CA LEU A 49 -15.39 -2.08 0.71
C LEU A 49 -15.27 -1.60 2.16
N ILE A 50 -14.07 -1.65 2.75
CA ILE A 50 -13.80 -1.12 4.09
C ILE A 50 -14.05 0.39 4.14
N MET A 51 -13.55 1.14 3.17
CA MET A 51 -13.75 2.59 3.11
C MET A 51 -15.23 2.95 2.99
N ARG A 52 -16.01 2.17 2.23
CA ARG A 52 -17.48 2.31 2.15
C ARG A 52 -18.19 2.07 3.48
N ARG A 53 -17.68 1.16 4.32
CA ARG A 53 -18.24 0.88 5.65
C ARG A 53 -17.82 1.91 6.71
N THR A 54 -16.58 2.38 6.63
CA THR A 54 -15.96 3.21 7.69
C THR A 54 -16.23 4.70 7.50
N HIS A 55 -16.33 5.18 6.26
CA HIS A 55 -16.60 6.60 5.96
C HIS A 55 -17.77 6.72 4.96
N PRO A 56 -19.02 6.58 5.43
CA PRO A 56 -20.20 6.64 4.58
C PRO A 56 -20.52 8.07 4.08
N ASP A 57 -20.17 9.11 4.85
CA ASP A 57 -20.54 10.52 4.57
C ASP A 57 -19.56 11.29 3.65
N THR A 58 -18.54 10.64 3.10
CA THR A 58 -17.61 11.31 2.19
C THR A 58 -18.29 11.64 0.86
N VAL A 59 -18.24 12.91 0.45
CA VAL A 59 -18.71 13.38 -0.88
C VAL A 59 -17.92 12.67 -1.98
N ARG A 60 -18.59 11.77 -2.72
CA ARG A 60 -17.99 11.00 -3.84
C ARG A 60 -18.37 11.67 -5.17
N PRO A 61 -17.46 12.43 -5.83
CA PRO A 61 -17.74 13.09 -7.11
C PRO A 61 -17.95 12.10 -8.26
N PHE A 62 -17.38 10.89 -8.16
CA PHE A 62 -17.67 9.78 -9.07
C PHE A 62 -18.24 8.59 -8.27
N ARG A 63 -19.47 8.19 -8.59
CA ARG A 63 -20.13 7.02 -7.99
C ARG A 63 -20.15 5.91 -9.02
N ALA A 64 -19.52 4.76 -8.72
CA ALA A 64 -19.66 3.58 -9.55
C ALA A 64 -21.16 3.23 -9.68
N PRO A 65 -21.69 3.01 -10.90
CA PRO A 65 -23.14 2.86 -11.16
C PRO A 65 -23.77 1.67 -10.43
N LEU A 66 -22.96 0.71 -9.99
CA LEU A 66 -23.37 -0.50 -9.28
C LEU A 66 -22.99 -0.51 -7.78
N GLY A 67 -22.59 0.64 -7.23
CA GLY A 67 -22.38 0.80 -5.79
C GLY A 67 -21.33 -0.18 -5.21
N ALA A 68 -21.78 -1.07 -4.33
CA ALA A 68 -20.95 -2.10 -3.68
C ALA A 68 -20.75 -3.36 -4.55
N PHE A 69 -21.53 -3.53 -5.62
CA PHE A 69 -21.44 -4.71 -6.48
C PHE A 69 -20.16 -4.70 -7.32
N THR A 70 -19.69 -3.54 -7.79
CA THR A 70 -18.44 -3.43 -8.57
C THR A 70 -17.21 -4.00 -7.82
N PRO A 71 -16.90 -3.59 -6.57
CA PRO A 71 -15.77 -4.18 -5.85
C PRO A 71 -15.98 -5.65 -5.49
N VAL A 72 -17.21 -6.11 -5.23
CA VAL A 72 -17.49 -7.54 -4.96
C VAL A 72 -17.29 -8.40 -6.20
N ALA A 73 -17.80 -7.96 -7.37
CA ALA A 73 -17.57 -8.61 -8.64
C ALA A 73 -16.08 -8.60 -9.03
N GLY A 74 -15.35 -7.53 -8.69
CA GLY A 74 -13.91 -7.43 -8.83
C GLY A 74 -13.18 -8.49 -8.00
N ILE A 75 -13.55 -8.65 -6.72
CA ILE A 75 -12.99 -9.70 -5.84
C ILE A 75 -13.31 -11.09 -6.41
N LEU A 76 -14.56 -11.36 -6.78
CA LEU A 76 -14.97 -12.65 -7.34
C LEU A 76 -14.20 -13.00 -8.61
N THR A 77 -14.07 -12.05 -9.53
CA THR A 77 -13.32 -12.24 -10.78
C THR A 77 -11.84 -12.46 -10.50
N CYS A 78 -11.22 -11.64 -9.65
CA CYS A 78 -9.80 -11.78 -9.31
C CYS A 78 -9.51 -13.10 -8.59
N LEU A 79 -10.36 -13.51 -7.64
CA LEU A 79 -10.25 -14.80 -6.96
C LEU A 79 -10.43 -15.96 -7.94
N MET A 80 -11.40 -15.88 -8.85
CA MET A 80 -11.61 -16.90 -9.88
C MET A 80 -10.38 -17.08 -10.77
N LEU A 81 -9.77 -15.97 -11.23
CA LEU A 81 -8.52 -16.02 -11.98
C LEU A 81 -7.37 -16.60 -11.15
N MET A 82 -7.33 -16.29 -9.86
CA MET A 82 -6.32 -16.76 -8.92
C MET A 82 -6.46 -18.26 -8.61
N PHE A 83 -7.67 -18.82 -8.66
CA PHE A 83 -7.92 -20.27 -8.58
C PHE A 83 -7.63 -21.01 -9.90
N SER A 84 -7.81 -20.32 -11.04
CA SER A 84 -7.51 -20.87 -12.36
C SER A 84 -5.99 -20.96 -12.64
N LEU A 85 -5.20 -20.09 -12.00
CA LEU A 85 -3.74 -20.16 -11.98
C LEU A 85 -3.27 -21.21 -10.96
N HIS A 86 -2.45 -22.17 -11.40
CA HIS A 86 -1.96 -23.33 -10.65
C HIS A 86 -1.59 -23.07 -9.18
N ALA A 87 -1.85 -24.04 -8.30
CA ALA A 87 -1.62 -23.97 -6.85
C ALA A 87 -0.15 -23.69 -6.43
N GLU A 88 0.84 -23.90 -7.30
CA GLU A 88 2.25 -23.54 -7.06
C GLU A 88 2.45 -22.04 -6.80
N ASN A 89 1.54 -21.20 -7.31
CA ASN A 89 1.62 -19.75 -7.17
C ASN A 89 1.31 -19.26 -5.76
N TRP A 90 0.51 -19.99 -4.98
CA TRP A 90 0.17 -19.62 -3.61
C TRP A 90 1.39 -19.63 -2.69
N TRP A 91 2.31 -20.57 -2.89
CA TRP A 91 3.54 -20.63 -2.09
C TRP A 91 4.46 -19.44 -2.35
N ARG A 92 4.55 -18.99 -3.61
CA ARG A 92 5.30 -17.79 -3.99
C ARG A 92 4.72 -16.52 -3.38
N LEU A 93 3.39 -16.41 -3.33
CA LEU A 93 2.70 -15.29 -2.67
C LEU A 93 2.96 -15.28 -1.17
N LEU A 94 2.79 -16.42 -0.49
CA LEU A 94 3.06 -16.54 0.94
C LEU A 94 4.53 -16.26 1.27
N GLY A 95 5.47 -16.75 0.46
CA GLY A 95 6.89 -16.47 0.60
C GLY A 95 7.20 -14.98 0.46
N TRP A 96 6.68 -14.31 -0.57
CA TRP A 96 6.88 -12.87 -0.76
C TRP A 96 6.20 -12.03 0.32
N LEU A 97 4.99 -12.40 0.74
CA LEU A 97 4.28 -11.74 1.82
C LEU A 97 5.05 -11.88 3.14
N ALA A 98 5.59 -13.07 3.44
CA ALA A 98 6.42 -13.28 4.60
C ALA A 98 7.70 -12.44 4.56
N VAL A 99 8.40 -12.37 3.42
CA VAL A 99 9.57 -11.50 3.24
C VAL A 99 9.19 -10.03 3.45
N GLY A 100 8.10 -9.57 2.84
CA GLY A 100 7.57 -8.22 3.02
C GLY A 100 7.22 -7.93 4.48
N LEU A 101 6.65 -8.90 5.19
CA LEU A 101 6.32 -8.79 6.61
C LEU A 101 7.58 -8.70 7.46
N VAL A 102 8.61 -9.51 7.19
CA VAL A 102 9.90 -9.48 7.91
C VAL A 102 10.61 -8.15 7.71
N VAL A 103 10.67 -7.64 6.47
CA VAL A 103 11.23 -6.30 6.18
C VAL A 103 10.39 -5.20 6.84
N TYR A 104 9.05 -5.32 6.80
CA TYR A 104 8.16 -4.38 7.48
C TYR A 104 8.38 -4.41 8.99
N PHE A 105 8.40 -5.56 9.66
CA PHE A 105 8.61 -5.62 11.11
C PHE A 105 10.00 -5.13 11.52
N SER A 106 11.03 -5.43 10.74
CA SER A 106 12.40 -4.96 11.01
C SER A 106 12.56 -3.45 10.84
N TYR A 107 11.90 -2.83 9.84
CA TYR A 107 11.98 -1.39 9.60
C TYR A 107 10.89 -0.58 10.33
N SER A 108 9.63 -1.00 10.23
CA SER A 108 8.44 -0.31 10.77
C SER A 108 8.40 -0.26 12.29
N ARG A 109 9.04 -1.20 13.00
CA ARG A 109 9.16 -1.10 14.47
C ARG A 109 9.98 0.13 14.90
N HIS A 110 10.89 0.62 14.05
CA HIS A 110 11.74 1.77 14.34
C HIS A 110 11.21 3.11 13.80
N HIS A 111 10.10 3.12 13.05
CA HIS A 111 9.55 4.33 12.41
C HIS A 111 8.03 4.44 12.60
N SER A 112 7.53 4.22 13.83
CA SER A 112 6.10 4.43 14.14
C SER A 112 5.73 5.91 14.06
N VAL A 113 5.23 6.31 12.88
CA VAL A 113 4.78 7.67 12.56
C VAL A 113 3.51 8.06 13.33
N MET A 114 2.80 7.10 13.95
CA MET A 114 1.56 7.36 14.71
C MET A 114 1.75 8.22 15.96
N ALA A 115 2.89 8.10 16.65
CA ALA A 115 3.19 8.98 17.78
C ALA A 115 3.42 10.45 17.34
N LYS A 116 3.93 10.64 16.12
CA LYS A 116 4.22 11.97 15.56
C LYS A 116 2.93 12.68 15.14
N TYR A 117 1.95 11.97 14.56
CA TYR A 117 0.65 12.56 14.19
C TYR A 117 -0.22 12.90 15.40
N LEU A 118 -0.18 12.10 16.48
CA LEU A 118 -0.88 12.43 17.73
C LEU A 118 -0.36 13.73 18.35
N LEU A 119 0.97 13.93 18.38
CA LEU A 119 1.60 15.17 18.86
C LEU A 119 1.31 16.38 17.96
N ASP A 120 1.27 16.18 16.64
CA ASP A 120 0.99 17.26 15.66
C ASP A 120 -0.50 17.67 15.71
N MET A 121 -1.42 16.71 15.90
CA MET A 121 -2.84 16.97 16.10
C MET A 121 -3.15 17.61 17.46
N GLU A 122 -2.38 17.29 18.50
CA GLU A 122 -2.38 17.97 19.81
C GLU A 122 -1.90 19.42 19.67
N ALA A 123 -0.79 19.65 18.96
CA ALA A 123 -0.23 20.98 18.72
C ALA A 123 -1.14 21.88 17.86
N HIS A 124 -1.92 21.30 16.95
CA HIS A 124 -2.86 22.02 16.08
C HIS A 124 -4.29 22.09 16.63
N GLY A 125 -4.53 21.66 17.87
CA GLY A 125 -5.77 21.93 18.61
C GLY A 125 -7.04 21.27 18.05
N ALA A 126 -6.90 20.23 17.21
CA ALA A 126 -8.02 19.60 16.51
C ALA A 126 -8.94 18.76 17.44
N LEU A 127 -8.55 18.52 18.69
CA LEU A 127 -9.27 17.67 19.65
C LEU A 127 -10.06 18.44 20.71
N GLY A 128 -10.11 19.78 20.68
CA GLY A 128 -10.92 20.57 21.62
C GLY A 128 -10.53 20.43 23.10
N LEU A 129 -9.33 19.94 23.41
CA LEU A 129 -8.79 19.90 24.76
C LEU A 129 -7.92 21.14 25.04
N PRO A 130 -7.88 21.63 26.29
CA PRO A 130 -7.11 22.82 26.65
C PRO A 130 -5.62 22.58 26.41
N VAL A 131 -5.08 23.25 25.39
CA VAL A 131 -3.65 23.31 25.09
C VAL A 131 -2.97 24.11 26.19
N LYS A 132 -2.15 23.46 27.02
CA LYS A 132 -1.15 24.16 27.82
C LYS A 132 -0.02 24.53 26.86
N PRO A 133 0.26 25.82 26.62
CA PRO A 133 1.33 26.20 25.72
C PRO A 133 2.65 25.59 26.20
N PRO A 134 3.54 25.17 25.29
CA PRO A 134 4.89 24.76 25.66
C PRO A 134 5.51 25.89 26.48
N PRO A 135 6.26 25.59 27.56
CA PRO A 135 7.00 26.64 28.26
C PRO A 135 7.86 27.33 27.20
N HIS A 136 7.58 28.62 27.00
CA HIS A 136 8.43 29.49 26.23
C HIS A 136 9.81 29.40 26.89
N ASP A 137 10.71 28.64 26.28
CA ASP A 137 12.13 28.84 26.53
C ASP A 137 12.42 30.27 26.05
N GLU A 138 12.75 31.05 27.07
CA GLU A 138 13.01 32.47 27.17
C GLU A 138 13.88 32.99 26.00
N PRO A 139 13.63 34.22 25.48
CA PRO A 139 14.52 34.82 24.51
C PRO A 139 15.83 35.29 25.19
N ARG A 140 16.96 34.67 24.86
CA ARG A 140 18.30 35.29 24.85
C ARG A 140 19.16 34.74 23.73
#